data_AF-A0AA36J6N2-F1
#
_entry.id   AF-A0AA36J6N2-F1
#
_cell.length_a   1.000
_cell.length_b   1.000
_cell.length_c   1.000
_cell.angle_alpha   90.00
_cell.angle_beta   90.00
_cell.angle_gamma   90.00
#
_symmetry.space_group_name_H-M   'P 1'
#
loop_
_entity.id
_entity.type
_entity.pdbx_description
1 polymer ?
#
loop_
_entity_poly.entity_id
_entity_poly.type
_entity_poly.pdbx_seq_one_letter_code
_entity_poly.pdbx_strand_id
1 'polypeptide(L)'
;MVVPPRFFYDFCDEERQKKYQEWRLRTYVDENASVKWCPNPVGCQYACEYQGVEIVEIHCHCCFIWCWACGEEAHKPASCKTVNQWNVKNSAESENISWIRAHTKKCPKCHKPIEKNQGCNHMVCSKAGGCGHEFCWLCLGEWSSHGTSTGGYYQCNIYDKQSKEGKHADEEKSRLKAKHALDKYMFYFERFMDHDRGMKLTVTEEQDIEGKVQKLHDEHGFEIIELQFLYDALRQVRACRRVLKWTYVYGYYLEDSKEKNLFEYLQKNLEEKTDALHEMLEKDFDKIFFDQENQLTSGSAEAHKKFMDFRMTATNFTNVTQKFLIQILNDLGSDIGLGQRLSSSSSM
;
A
#
# COMPACT_ATOMS: atom_id res chain seq x y z
N MET A 1 -35.84 -21.02 -31.23
CA MET A 1 -35.91 -19.88 -32.17
C MET A 1 -35.04 -18.77 -31.59
N VAL A 2 -33.96 -18.40 -32.28
CA VAL A 2 -33.07 -17.31 -31.83
C VAL A 2 -33.43 -16.07 -32.64
N VAL A 3 -33.74 -14.97 -31.98
CA VAL A 3 -34.05 -13.68 -32.63
C VAL A 3 -32.73 -13.03 -33.04
N PRO A 4 -32.51 -12.68 -34.33
CA PRO A 4 -31.25 -12.06 -34.74
C PRO A 4 -31.01 -10.71 -34.04
N PRO A 5 -29.75 -10.36 -33.67
CA PRO A 5 -29.43 -9.12 -32.95
C PRO A 5 -30.00 -7.85 -33.60
N ARG A 6 -30.04 -7.83 -34.94
CA ARG A 6 -30.59 -6.73 -35.73
C ARG A 6 -32.03 -6.36 -35.37
N PHE A 7 -32.87 -7.35 -35.02
CA PHE A 7 -34.26 -7.08 -34.64
C PHE A 7 -34.37 -6.30 -33.32
N PHE A 8 -33.40 -6.43 -32.41
CA PHE A 8 -33.39 -5.62 -31.20
C PHE A 8 -33.10 -4.15 -31.52
N TYR A 9 -32.20 -3.88 -32.47
CA TYR A 9 -31.87 -2.51 -32.91
C TYR A 9 -32.96 -1.88 -33.78
N ASP A 10 -33.64 -2.68 -34.60
CA ASP A 10 -34.64 -2.19 -35.54
C ASP A 10 -36.03 -1.98 -34.88
N PHE A 11 -36.35 -2.71 -33.80
CA PHE A 11 -37.71 -2.74 -33.23
C PHE A 11 -37.84 -2.44 -31.73
N CYS A 12 -36.74 -2.35 -30.96
CA CYS A 12 -36.79 -1.98 -29.54
C CYS A 12 -36.46 -0.50 -29.31
N ASP A 13 -36.94 0.05 -28.19
CA ASP A 13 -36.51 1.37 -27.70
C ASP A 13 -35.04 1.38 -27.24
N GLU A 14 -34.46 2.57 -27.08
CA GLU A 14 -33.06 2.73 -26.67
C GLU A 14 -32.72 2.03 -25.34
N GLU A 15 -33.67 2.00 -24.39
CA GLU A 15 -33.47 1.36 -23.09
C GLU A 15 -33.28 -0.15 -23.23
N ARG A 16 -34.16 -0.81 -24.01
CA ARG A 16 -34.06 -2.26 -24.26
C ARG A 16 -32.87 -2.59 -25.15
N GLN A 17 -32.50 -1.72 -26.08
CA GLN A 17 -31.28 -1.90 -26.88
C GLN A 17 -30.02 -1.88 -26.00
N LYS A 18 -29.93 -0.94 -25.05
CA LYS A 18 -28.83 -0.90 -24.07
C LYS A 18 -28.78 -2.15 -23.21
N LYS A 19 -29.93 -2.59 -22.65
CA LYS A 19 -30.01 -3.85 -21.87
C LYS A 19 -29.58 -5.06 -22.69
N TYR A 20 -29.99 -5.14 -23.95
CA TYR A 20 -29.58 -6.22 -24.85
C TYR A 20 -28.06 -6.21 -25.10
N GLN A 21 -27.47 -5.04 -25.33
CA GLN A 21 -26.01 -4.90 -25.48
C GLN A 21 -25.26 -5.31 -24.21
N GLU A 22 -25.74 -4.88 -23.03
CA GLU A 22 -25.17 -5.26 -21.74
C GLU A 22 -25.22 -6.78 -21.51
N TRP A 23 -26.36 -7.42 -21.76
CA TRP A 23 -26.48 -8.87 -21.63
C TRP A 23 -25.58 -9.61 -22.59
N ARG A 24 -25.54 -9.18 -23.86
CA ARG A 24 -24.67 -9.80 -24.87
C ARG A 24 -23.19 -9.68 -24.48
N LEU A 25 -22.78 -8.54 -23.95
CA LEU A 25 -21.41 -8.33 -23.47
C LEU A 25 -21.10 -9.19 -22.25
N ARG A 26 -22.02 -9.27 -21.27
CA ARG A 26 -21.90 -10.16 -20.10
C ARG A 26 -21.74 -11.61 -20.49
N THR A 27 -22.61 -12.13 -21.36
CA THR A 27 -22.48 -13.51 -21.86
C THR A 27 -21.15 -13.73 -22.55
N TYR A 28 -20.68 -12.81 -23.40
CA TYR A 28 -19.38 -12.94 -24.05
C TYR A 28 -18.23 -13.02 -23.04
N VAL A 29 -18.23 -12.18 -22.01
CA VAL A 29 -17.16 -12.18 -21.00
C VAL A 29 -17.24 -13.43 -20.12
N ASP A 30 -18.43 -13.80 -19.65
CA ASP A 30 -18.62 -14.91 -18.72
C ASP A 30 -18.33 -16.28 -19.38
N GLU A 31 -18.53 -16.41 -20.70
CA GLU A 31 -18.24 -17.63 -21.47
C GLU A 31 -16.79 -17.67 -22.00
N ASN A 32 -16.04 -16.57 -21.93
CA ASN A 32 -14.69 -16.48 -22.48
C ASN A 32 -13.61 -16.61 -21.40
N ALA A 33 -12.86 -17.71 -21.40
CA ALA A 33 -11.79 -17.96 -20.43
C ALA A 33 -10.63 -16.94 -20.49
N SER A 34 -10.42 -16.26 -21.63
CA SER A 34 -9.38 -15.25 -21.80
C SER A 34 -9.86 -13.84 -21.46
N VAL A 35 -11.12 -13.64 -21.05
CA VAL A 35 -11.68 -12.33 -20.71
C VAL A 35 -12.34 -12.39 -19.34
N LYS A 36 -12.07 -11.42 -18.48
CA LYS A 36 -12.66 -11.34 -17.15
C LYS A 36 -13.05 -9.91 -16.80
N TRP A 37 -14.15 -9.77 -16.08
CA TRP A 37 -14.54 -8.48 -15.50
C TRP A 37 -13.50 -8.00 -14.49
N CYS A 38 -13.26 -6.68 -14.47
CA CYS A 38 -12.42 -6.07 -13.44
C CYS A 38 -13.06 -6.28 -12.05
N PRO A 39 -12.34 -6.87 -11.08
CA PRO A 39 -12.89 -7.16 -9.76
C PRO A 39 -12.86 -5.95 -8.81
N ASN A 40 -12.66 -4.74 -9.31
CA ASN A 40 -12.59 -3.54 -8.48
C ASN A 40 -13.91 -3.38 -7.68
N PRO A 41 -13.85 -3.32 -6.33
CA PRO A 41 -15.04 -3.22 -5.47
C PRO A 41 -15.92 -1.98 -5.71
N VAL A 42 -15.39 -0.95 -6.36
CA VAL A 42 -16.14 0.27 -6.71
C VAL A 42 -17.15 0.03 -7.85
N GLY A 43 -17.16 -1.16 -8.47
CA GLY A 43 -18.12 -1.52 -9.52
C GLY A 43 -17.65 -1.11 -10.92
N CYS A 44 -16.38 -1.38 -11.22
CA CYS A 44 -15.81 -1.13 -12.55
C CYS A 44 -16.52 -1.96 -13.63
N GLN A 45 -16.84 -1.34 -14.77
CA GLN A 45 -17.49 -2.00 -15.91
C GLN A 45 -16.54 -2.38 -17.05
N TYR A 46 -15.22 -2.26 -16.82
CA TYR A 46 -14.24 -2.72 -17.81
C TYR A 46 -14.02 -4.23 -17.68
N ALA A 47 -13.90 -4.90 -18.83
CA ALA A 47 -13.39 -6.26 -18.92
C ALA A 47 -11.94 -6.22 -19.42
N CYS A 48 -11.11 -7.11 -18.90
CA CYS A 48 -9.71 -7.25 -19.30
C CYS A 48 -9.54 -8.57 -20.04
N GLU A 49 -8.81 -8.53 -21.16
CA GLU A 49 -8.43 -9.72 -21.93
C GLU A 49 -6.97 -10.09 -21.63
N TYR A 50 -6.72 -11.39 -21.45
CA TYR A 50 -5.39 -11.94 -21.27
C TYR A 50 -5.29 -13.33 -21.91
N GLN A 51 -4.33 -13.49 -22.83
CA GLN A 51 -4.09 -14.73 -23.59
C GLN A 51 -2.76 -15.41 -23.24
N GLY A 52 -2.07 -14.97 -22.18
CA GLY A 52 -0.78 -15.53 -21.78
C GLY A 52 -0.91 -16.75 -20.86
N VAL A 53 0.19 -17.47 -20.70
CA VAL A 53 0.27 -18.71 -19.90
C VAL A 53 0.75 -18.43 -18.47
N GLU A 54 1.44 -17.31 -18.24
CA GLU A 54 1.99 -16.94 -16.94
C GLU A 54 0.98 -16.23 -16.04
N ILE A 55 1.18 -16.31 -14.72
CA ILE A 55 0.39 -15.55 -13.75
C ILE A 55 0.87 -14.10 -13.77
N VAL A 56 0.05 -13.21 -14.31
CA VAL A 56 0.35 -11.78 -14.40
C VAL A 56 -0.59 -10.95 -13.51
N GLU A 57 -0.08 -9.78 -13.11
CA GLU A 57 -0.90 -8.70 -12.59
C GLU A 57 -1.52 -7.96 -13.79
N ILE A 58 -2.83 -7.74 -13.76
CA ILE A 58 -3.56 -7.04 -14.82
C ILE A 58 -3.82 -5.61 -14.37
N HIS A 59 -3.43 -4.67 -15.21
CA HIS A 59 -3.70 -3.25 -15.02
C HIS A 59 -5.00 -2.89 -15.75
N CYS A 60 -6.06 -2.65 -14.99
CA CYS A 60 -7.31 -2.16 -15.56
C CYS A 60 -7.21 -0.65 -15.88
N HIS A 61 -8.01 -0.18 -16.84
CA HIS A 61 -8.13 1.24 -17.16
C HIS A 61 -8.69 2.06 -15.98
N CYS A 62 -9.42 1.45 -15.05
CA CYS A 62 -9.84 2.10 -13.80
C CYS A 62 -8.72 2.21 -12.74
N CYS A 63 -7.47 1.96 -13.14
CA CYS A 63 -6.27 1.95 -12.29
C CYS A 63 -6.24 0.85 -11.20
N PHE A 64 -7.24 -0.04 -11.17
CA PHE A 64 -7.20 -1.21 -10.29
C PHE A 64 -6.27 -2.28 -10.88
N ILE A 65 -5.33 -2.74 -10.06
CA ILE A 65 -4.37 -3.79 -10.43
C ILE A 65 -4.78 -5.06 -9.69
N TRP A 66 -4.97 -6.15 -10.42
CA TRP A 66 -5.53 -7.39 -9.87
C TRP A 66 -4.84 -8.64 -10.42
N CYS A 67 -4.91 -9.75 -9.67
CA CYS A 67 -4.30 -11.01 -10.08
C CYS A 67 -5.24 -11.80 -10.98
N TRP A 68 -4.81 -12.10 -12.21
CA TRP A 68 -5.62 -12.87 -13.16
C TRP A 68 -6.04 -14.25 -12.63
N ALA A 69 -5.20 -14.88 -11.81
CA ALA A 69 -5.41 -16.24 -11.33
C ALA A 69 -6.51 -16.35 -10.27
N CYS A 70 -6.50 -15.48 -9.26
CA CYS A 70 -7.44 -15.56 -8.13
C CYS A 70 -8.53 -14.48 -8.14
N GLY A 71 -8.41 -13.42 -8.95
CA GLY A 71 -9.38 -12.32 -8.99
C GLY A 71 -9.25 -11.31 -7.85
N GLU A 72 -8.31 -11.51 -6.93
CA GLU A 72 -8.03 -10.56 -5.83
C GLU A 72 -7.20 -9.37 -6.32
N GLU A 73 -7.11 -8.32 -5.50
CA GLU A 73 -6.16 -7.23 -5.71
C GLU A 73 -4.74 -7.80 -5.90
N ALA A 74 -3.97 -7.20 -6.79
CA ALA A 74 -2.65 -7.70 -7.15
C ALA A 74 -1.73 -7.69 -5.93
N HIS A 75 -1.24 -8.89 -5.60
CA HIS A 75 -0.80 -9.21 -4.25
C HIS A 75 0.65 -9.68 -4.17
N LYS A 76 1.51 -9.33 -5.14
CA LYS A 76 2.95 -9.61 -5.02
C LYS A 76 3.53 -8.87 -3.80
N PRO A 77 4.40 -9.50 -3.01
CA PRO A 77 5.06 -10.80 -3.24
C PRO A 77 4.29 -12.04 -2.76
N ALA A 78 3.14 -11.88 -2.11
CA ALA A 78 2.36 -13.01 -1.60
C ALA A 78 1.80 -13.86 -2.76
N SER A 79 1.73 -15.18 -2.55
CA SER A 79 1.10 -16.11 -3.49
C SER A 79 -0.43 -16.09 -3.34
N CYS A 80 -1.17 -16.53 -4.38
CA CYS A 80 -2.63 -16.70 -4.29
C CYS A 80 -3.04 -17.58 -3.10
N LYS A 81 -2.24 -18.62 -2.79
CA LYS A 81 -2.47 -19.53 -1.67
C LYS A 81 -2.38 -18.81 -0.32
N THR A 82 -1.33 -18.03 -0.11
CA THR A 82 -1.13 -17.27 1.15
C THR A 82 -2.18 -16.18 1.32
N VAL A 83 -2.61 -15.54 0.22
CA VAL A 83 -3.70 -14.54 0.23
C VAL A 83 -5.02 -15.17 0.66
N ASN A 84 -5.38 -16.31 0.07
CA ASN A 84 -6.59 -17.03 0.47
C ASN A 84 -6.54 -17.42 1.96
N GLN A 85 -5.42 -17.97 2.43
CA GLN A 85 -5.25 -18.31 3.86
C GLN A 85 -5.40 -17.09 4.77
N TRP A 86 -4.86 -15.94 4.37
CA TRP A 86 -4.99 -14.68 5.11
C TRP A 86 -6.44 -14.18 5.14
N ASN A 87 -7.14 -14.22 4.00
CA ASN A 87 -8.54 -13.79 3.91
C ASN A 87 -9.47 -14.66 4.77
N VAL A 88 -9.29 -15.99 4.73
CA VAL A 88 -10.04 -16.91 5.61
C VAL A 88 -9.74 -16.60 7.08
N LYS A 89 -8.48 -16.36 7.43
CA LYS A 89 -8.09 -16.01 8.80
C LYS A 89 -8.71 -14.68 9.26
N ASN A 90 -8.67 -13.65 8.42
CA ASN A 90 -9.26 -12.34 8.72
C ASN A 90 -10.78 -12.44 8.91
N SER A 91 -11.44 -13.31 8.13
CA SER A 91 -12.88 -13.56 8.28
C SER A 91 -13.21 -14.30 9.56
N ALA A 92 -12.36 -15.22 10.02
CA ALA A 92 -12.58 -15.95 11.28
C ALA A 92 -12.29 -15.09 12.51
N GLU A 93 -11.31 -14.18 12.43
CA GLU A 93 -10.89 -13.30 13.54
C GLU A 93 -11.68 -11.97 13.59
N SER A 94 -12.66 -11.76 12.70
CA SER A 94 -13.35 -10.46 12.55
C SER A 94 -14.03 -9.95 13.83
N GLU A 95 -14.51 -10.86 14.68
CA GLU A 95 -15.11 -10.51 15.98
C GLU A 95 -14.07 -9.94 16.96
N ASN A 96 -12.85 -10.49 16.97
CA ASN A 96 -11.73 -9.97 17.77
C ASN A 96 -11.17 -8.65 17.19
N ILE A 97 -11.23 -8.47 15.86
CA ILE A 97 -10.73 -7.29 15.14
C ILE A 97 -11.61 -6.05 15.37
N SER A 98 -12.94 -6.21 15.49
CA SER A 98 -13.85 -5.09 15.71
C SER A 98 -13.56 -4.33 17.01
N TRP A 99 -13.14 -5.05 18.06
CA TRP A 99 -12.78 -4.45 19.36
C TRP A 99 -11.47 -3.64 19.29
N ILE A 100 -10.61 -3.93 18.32
CA ILE A 100 -9.27 -3.34 18.17
C ILE A 100 -9.29 -2.08 17.27
N ARG A 101 -10.39 -1.83 16.56
CA ARG A 101 -10.59 -0.66 15.69
C ARG A 101 -10.91 0.63 16.47
N ALA A 102 -10.04 1.03 17.40
CA ALA A 102 -9.97 2.45 17.74
C ALA A 102 -9.15 3.14 16.64
N HIS A 103 -9.79 3.96 15.80
CA HIS A 103 -9.10 4.88 14.87
C HIS A 103 -8.25 5.93 15.61
N THR A 104 -8.34 5.93 16.93
CA THR A 104 -7.65 6.78 17.86
C THR A 104 -6.65 5.97 18.69
N LYS A 105 -5.37 6.32 18.64
CA LYS A 105 -4.35 5.87 19.60
C LYS A 105 -4.07 6.98 20.61
N LYS A 106 -3.43 6.67 21.74
CA LYS A 106 -2.98 7.71 22.69
C LYS A 106 -1.54 8.10 22.39
N CYS A 107 -1.22 9.40 22.50
CA CYS A 107 0.15 9.88 22.42
C CYS A 107 1.02 9.14 23.45
N PRO A 108 2.21 8.63 23.07
CA PRO A 108 3.07 7.92 24.00
C PRO A 108 3.63 8.83 25.13
N LYS A 109 3.70 10.15 24.89
CA LYS A 109 4.26 11.12 25.85
C LYS A 109 3.20 11.78 26.76
N CYS A 110 2.08 12.25 26.20
CA CYS A 110 1.07 12.98 26.96
C CYS A 110 -0.29 12.27 27.06
N HIS A 111 -0.41 11.08 26.48
CA HIS A 111 -1.60 10.22 26.49
C HIS A 111 -2.89 10.83 25.92
N LYS A 112 -2.81 11.99 25.27
CA LYS A 112 -3.93 12.55 24.54
C LYS A 112 -4.35 11.64 23.38
N PRO A 113 -5.65 11.43 23.15
CA PRO A 113 -6.14 10.74 21.96
C PRO A 113 -5.67 11.46 20.68
N ILE A 114 -5.19 10.69 19.72
CA ILE A 114 -4.74 11.12 18.39
C ILE A 114 -5.43 10.19 17.38
N GLU A 115 -6.10 10.78 16.41
CA GLU A 115 -6.67 10.09 15.25
C GLU A 115 -5.69 10.10 14.08
N LYS A 116 -5.62 9.01 13.31
CA LYS A 116 -4.80 8.97 12.09
C LYS A 116 -5.62 9.51 10.92
N ASN A 117 -5.29 10.73 10.48
CA ASN A 117 -5.92 11.40 9.35
C ASN A 117 -4.96 11.57 8.14
N GLN A 118 -3.73 11.08 8.25
CA GLN A 118 -2.70 11.12 7.21
C GLN A 118 -2.23 9.70 6.89
N GLY A 119 -1.72 9.49 5.68
CA GLY A 119 -1.20 8.21 5.21
C GLY A 119 0.18 7.89 5.78
N CYS A 120 1.03 8.90 5.99
CA CYS A 120 2.36 8.71 6.58
C CYS A 120 2.29 8.19 8.04
N ASN A 121 3.23 7.33 8.42
CA ASN A 121 3.35 6.82 9.78
C ASN A 121 4.11 7.74 10.74
N HIS A 122 4.75 8.78 10.24
CA HIS A 122 5.33 9.83 11.06
C HIS A 122 4.21 10.73 11.62
N MET A 123 3.90 10.58 12.90
CA MET A 123 2.87 11.36 13.57
C MET A 123 3.48 12.42 14.49
N VAL A 124 2.90 13.62 14.48
CA VAL A 124 3.26 14.70 15.41
C VAL A 124 2.07 15.00 16.31
N CYS A 125 2.25 14.88 17.62
CA CYS A 125 1.21 15.25 18.58
C CYS A 125 0.92 16.76 18.48
N SER A 126 -0.34 17.16 18.23
CA SER A 126 -0.73 18.56 18.05
C SER A 126 -0.11 19.48 19.10
N LYS A 127 0.53 20.59 18.68
CA LYS A 127 1.04 21.60 19.61
C LYS A 127 -0.09 22.38 20.28
N ALA A 128 -1.22 22.53 19.57
CA ALA A 128 -2.43 23.12 20.12
C ALA A 128 -3.10 22.11 21.07
N GLY A 129 -2.77 22.23 22.35
CA GLY A 129 -3.29 21.39 23.41
C GLY A 129 -2.57 20.05 23.61
N GLY A 130 -1.69 19.59 22.73
CA GLY A 130 -0.85 18.41 22.96
C GLY A 130 0.59 18.78 23.33
N CYS A 131 1.54 17.88 23.06
CA CYS A 131 2.93 18.01 23.52
C CYS A 131 3.97 18.18 22.40
N GLY A 132 3.58 18.20 21.13
CA GLY A 132 4.51 18.36 20.01
C GLY A 132 5.41 17.16 19.73
N HIS A 133 5.26 16.04 20.44
CA HIS A 133 6.12 14.88 20.30
C HIS A 133 5.90 14.13 18.99
N GLU A 134 7.00 13.72 18.36
CA GLU A 134 7.05 13.00 17.09
C GLU A 134 7.29 11.51 17.32
N PHE A 135 6.43 10.67 16.74
CA PHE A 135 6.46 9.22 16.98
C PHE A 135 5.92 8.43 15.78
N CYS A 136 6.24 7.14 15.72
CA CYS A 136 5.71 6.23 14.71
C CYS A 136 4.32 5.71 15.11
N TRP A 137 3.34 5.80 14.21
CA TRP A 137 1.97 5.35 14.48
C TRP A 137 1.86 3.84 14.79
N LEU A 138 2.71 3.01 14.18
CA LEU A 138 2.65 1.56 14.32
C LEU A 138 3.18 1.10 15.68
N CYS A 139 4.43 1.46 16.02
CA CYS A 139 5.08 0.98 17.24
C CYS A 139 4.95 1.93 18.44
N LEU A 140 4.46 3.16 18.25
CA LEU A 140 4.43 4.24 19.25
C LEU A 140 5.81 4.65 19.80
N GLY A 141 6.88 4.20 19.15
CA GLY A 141 8.26 4.59 19.45
C GLY A 141 8.61 5.97 18.90
N GLU A 142 9.67 6.56 19.44
CA GLU A 142 10.15 7.89 19.05
C GLU A 142 10.57 7.94 17.58
N TRP A 143 10.15 8.97 16.85
CA TRP A 143 10.45 9.07 15.41
C TRP A 143 11.94 9.24 15.13
N SER A 144 12.67 9.95 16.00
CA SER A 144 14.14 10.13 15.89
C SER A 144 14.90 8.81 15.85
N SER A 145 14.34 7.75 16.44
CA SER A 145 14.91 6.40 16.42
C SER A 145 14.67 5.65 15.11
N HIS A 146 13.80 6.14 14.21
CA HIS A 146 13.44 5.51 12.93
C HIS A 146 14.35 5.95 11.75
N GLY A 147 15.62 6.26 12.02
CA GLY A 147 16.61 6.64 11.00
C GLY A 147 17.59 5.52 10.60
N THR A 148 18.36 5.76 9.53
CA THR A 148 19.35 4.82 8.99
C THR A 148 20.48 4.48 10.00
N SER A 149 20.79 5.40 10.90
CA SER A 149 21.90 5.32 11.88
C SER A 149 21.53 4.61 13.19
N THR A 150 20.26 4.54 13.55
CA THR A 150 19.77 4.02 14.83
C THR A 150 19.20 2.61 14.72
N GLY A 151 19.03 2.10 13.50
CA GLY A 151 18.44 0.81 13.24
C GLY A 151 16.95 0.71 13.55
N GLY A 152 16.27 1.75 14.05
CA GLY A 152 14.96 1.60 14.69
C GLY A 152 13.79 1.23 13.79
N TYR A 153 13.92 1.40 12.46
CA TYR A 153 12.94 0.81 11.54
C TYR A 153 12.99 -0.74 11.57
N TYR A 154 14.15 -1.35 11.86
CA TYR A 154 14.38 -2.81 12.02
C TYR A 154 13.63 -3.39 13.23
N GLN A 155 13.40 -2.58 14.27
CA GLN A 155 12.63 -2.99 15.46
C GLN A 155 11.13 -2.81 15.26
N CYS A 156 10.70 -2.02 14.26
CA CYS A 156 9.30 -1.73 14.00
C CYS A 156 8.65 -2.77 13.08
N ASN A 157 9.36 -3.32 12.09
CA ASN A 157 8.79 -4.28 11.14
C ASN A 157 8.98 -5.76 11.53
N ILE A 158 9.82 -6.07 12.51
CA ILE A 158 10.11 -7.44 12.98
C ILE A 158 9.25 -7.81 14.20
N TYR A 159 8.65 -9.00 14.19
CA TYR A 159 7.99 -9.57 15.36
C TYR A 159 9.01 -10.27 16.27
N ASP A 160 9.40 -9.62 17.37
CA ASP A 160 10.34 -10.20 18.33
C ASP A 160 9.69 -11.30 19.19
N LYS A 161 10.09 -12.55 18.97
CA LYS A 161 9.69 -13.72 19.76
C LYS A 161 10.47 -13.84 21.07
N GLN A 162 11.70 -13.32 21.14
CA GLN A 162 12.68 -13.64 22.20
C GLN A 162 12.43 -12.88 23.50
N SER A 163 11.85 -11.67 23.45
CA SER A 163 11.45 -10.93 24.66
C SER A 163 10.30 -11.57 25.46
N LYS A 164 9.73 -12.68 24.98
CA LYS A 164 8.50 -13.28 25.52
C LYS A 164 8.63 -14.73 26.02
N GLU A 165 9.80 -15.35 25.96
CA GLU A 165 10.00 -16.74 26.38
C GLU A 165 10.54 -16.85 27.82
N GLY A 166 9.64 -17.10 28.78
CA GLY A 166 9.98 -17.57 30.13
C GLY A 166 9.84 -19.09 30.28
N LYS A 167 10.46 -19.70 31.31
CA LYS A 167 10.22 -21.11 31.65
C LYS A 167 8.87 -21.23 32.38
N HIS A 168 7.86 -21.81 31.73
CA HIS A 168 6.50 -21.99 32.28
C HIS A 168 6.03 -23.46 32.23
N ALA A 169 5.10 -23.83 33.12
CA ALA A 169 4.48 -25.16 33.19
C ALA A 169 3.59 -25.46 31.96
N ASP A 170 3.29 -26.75 31.68
CA ASP A 170 2.69 -27.19 30.42
C ASP A 170 1.27 -26.64 30.11
N GLU A 171 0.40 -26.45 31.12
CA GLU A 171 -0.91 -25.81 30.91
C GLU A 171 -0.79 -24.30 30.64
N GLU A 172 0.12 -23.62 31.35
CA GLU A 172 0.42 -22.20 31.15
C GLU A 172 1.05 -21.96 29.78
N LYS A 173 1.85 -22.92 29.30
CA LYS A 173 2.46 -22.94 27.97
C LYS A 173 1.42 -22.97 26.84
N SER A 174 0.27 -23.64 27.01
CA SER A 174 -0.80 -23.64 26.01
C SER A 174 -1.48 -22.26 25.90
N ARG A 175 -1.80 -21.63 27.05
CA ARG A 175 -2.35 -20.26 27.11
C ARG A 175 -1.37 -19.24 26.55
N LEU A 176 -0.08 -19.35 26.90
CA LEU A 176 0.98 -18.49 26.37
C LEU A 176 1.12 -18.66 24.84
N LYS A 177 1.10 -19.89 24.32
CA LYS A 177 1.13 -20.14 22.87
C LYS A 177 -0.05 -19.50 22.14
N ALA A 178 -1.27 -19.64 22.68
CA ALA A 178 -2.45 -18.99 22.10
C ALA A 178 -2.31 -17.47 22.10
N LYS A 179 -1.83 -16.89 23.21
CA LYS A 179 -1.53 -15.45 23.30
C LYS A 179 -0.46 -15.01 22.30
N HIS A 180 0.64 -15.76 22.16
CA HIS A 180 1.69 -15.44 21.19
C HIS A 180 1.22 -15.55 19.74
N ALA A 181 0.35 -16.51 19.43
CA ALA A 181 -0.24 -16.64 18.11
C ALA A 181 -1.15 -15.44 17.78
N LEU A 182 -1.95 -14.99 18.76
CA LEU A 182 -2.78 -13.79 18.63
C LEU A 182 -1.91 -12.53 18.51
N ASP A 183 -0.93 -12.32 19.39
CA ASP A 183 0.01 -11.19 19.34
C ASP A 183 0.73 -11.12 17.98
N LYS A 184 1.20 -12.26 17.46
CA LYS A 184 1.81 -12.33 16.12
C LYS A 184 0.80 -11.92 15.06
N TYR A 185 -0.40 -12.49 15.07
CA TYR A 185 -1.42 -12.12 14.08
C TYR A 185 -1.73 -10.63 14.12
N MET A 186 -1.94 -10.06 15.30
CA MET A 186 -2.21 -8.64 15.49
C MET A 186 -1.08 -7.75 14.95
N PHE A 187 0.18 -8.12 15.20
CA PHE A 187 1.33 -7.39 14.68
C PHE A 187 1.30 -7.25 13.16
N TYR A 188 1.07 -8.36 12.45
CA TYR A 188 1.05 -8.37 10.98
C TYR A 188 -0.24 -7.75 10.44
N PHE A 189 -1.38 -7.97 11.10
CA PHE A 189 -2.68 -7.45 10.70
C PHE A 189 -2.74 -5.92 10.79
N GLU A 190 -2.22 -5.33 11.87
CA GLU A 190 -2.18 -3.87 12.01
C GLU A 190 -1.39 -3.21 10.88
N ARG A 191 -0.23 -3.77 10.51
CA ARG A 191 0.62 -3.25 9.43
C ARG A 191 0.02 -3.46 8.05
N PHE A 192 -0.62 -4.61 7.82
CA PHE A 192 -1.41 -4.86 6.61
C PHE A 192 -2.50 -3.80 6.43
N MET A 193 -3.30 -3.56 7.48
CA MET A 193 -4.38 -2.58 7.44
C MET A 193 -3.87 -1.14 7.33
N ASP A 194 -2.72 -0.84 7.94
CA ASP A 194 -2.10 0.48 7.86
C ASP A 194 -1.70 0.84 6.43
N HIS A 195 -0.99 -0.07 5.74
CA HIS A 195 -0.62 0.12 4.34
C HIS A 195 -1.84 0.13 3.42
N ASP A 196 -2.88 -0.67 3.70
CA ASP A 196 -4.15 -0.63 2.94
C ASP A 196 -4.83 0.74 3.03
N ARG A 197 -4.89 1.31 4.25
CA ARG A 197 -5.46 2.66 4.46
C ARG A 197 -4.59 3.73 3.81
N GLY A 198 -3.27 3.68 4.01
CA GLY A 198 -2.34 4.62 3.39
C GLY A 198 -2.45 4.62 1.87
N MET A 199 -2.54 3.44 1.25
CA MET A 199 -2.79 3.29 -0.18
C MET A 199 -4.11 3.93 -0.62
N LYS A 200 -5.21 3.70 0.12
CA LYS A 200 -6.52 4.28 -0.20
C LYS A 200 -6.53 5.81 -0.07
N LEU A 201 -5.83 6.35 0.93
CA LEU A 201 -5.68 7.81 1.11
C LEU A 201 -4.99 8.46 -0.09
N THR A 202 -4.00 7.79 -0.69
CA THR A 202 -3.35 8.32 -1.90
C THR A 202 -4.30 8.56 -3.07
N VAL A 203 -5.46 7.89 -3.13
CA VAL A 203 -6.47 8.12 -4.18
C VAL A 203 -7.15 9.47 -3.99
N THR A 204 -7.49 9.82 -2.76
CA THR A 204 -8.03 11.13 -2.41
C THR A 204 -6.96 12.22 -2.57
N GLU A 205 -5.73 11.97 -2.13
CA GLU A 205 -4.61 12.91 -2.27
C GLU A 205 -4.31 13.23 -3.75
N GLU A 206 -4.50 12.28 -4.66
CA GLU A 206 -4.28 12.52 -6.11
C GLU A 206 -5.31 13.53 -6.65
N GLN A 207 -6.55 13.51 -6.13
CA GLN A 207 -7.59 14.49 -6.46
C GLN A 207 -7.27 15.86 -5.86
N ASP A 208 -6.78 15.90 -4.62
CA ASP A 208 -6.41 17.16 -3.95
C ASP A 208 -5.18 17.82 -4.60
N ILE A 209 -4.21 17.03 -5.07
CA ILE A 209 -3.02 17.51 -5.80
C ILE A 209 -3.43 18.22 -7.09
N GLU A 210 -4.48 17.78 -7.79
CA GLU A 210 -4.95 18.44 -9.02
C GLU A 210 -5.31 19.91 -8.77
N GLY A 211 -6.01 20.20 -7.67
CA GLY A 211 -6.30 21.56 -7.25
C GLY A 211 -5.04 22.35 -6.86
N LYS A 212 -4.07 21.71 -6.19
CA LYS A 212 -2.79 22.36 -5.80
C LYS A 212 -1.92 22.68 -7.03
N VAL A 213 -1.89 21.79 -8.02
CA VAL A 213 -1.18 21.96 -9.30
C VAL A 213 -1.76 23.15 -10.06
N GLN A 214 -3.09 23.24 -10.14
CA GLN A 214 -3.74 24.36 -10.81
C GLN A 214 -3.44 25.70 -10.12
N LYS A 215 -3.46 25.74 -8.77
CA LYS A 215 -3.08 26.95 -8.01
C LYS A 215 -1.63 27.36 -8.27
N LEU A 216 -0.69 26.41 -8.28
CA LEU A 216 0.72 26.70 -8.59
C LEU A 216 0.91 27.22 -10.02
N HIS A 217 0.12 26.71 -10.97
CA HIS A 217 0.11 27.23 -12.34
C HIS A 217 -0.40 28.68 -12.38
N ASP A 218 -1.54 28.94 -11.76
CA ASP A 218 -2.21 30.24 -11.83
C ASP A 218 -1.48 31.34 -11.03
N GLU A 219 -0.98 31.03 -9.83
CA GLU A 219 -0.39 32.00 -8.90
C GLU A 219 1.13 32.18 -9.08
N HIS A 220 1.83 31.13 -9.51
CA HIS A 220 3.29 31.14 -9.62
C HIS A 220 3.82 30.95 -11.05
N GLY A 221 2.95 30.63 -12.02
CA GLY A 221 3.32 30.54 -13.44
C GLY A 221 4.08 29.26 -13.83
N PHE A 222 4.11 28.24 -12.95
CA PHE A 222 4.74 26.96 -13.28
C PHE A 222 3.96 26.24 -14.38
N GLU A 223 4.66 25.61 -15.32
CA GLU A 223 3.96 24.80 -16.33
C GLU A 223 3.43 23.51 -15.70
N ILE A 224 2.23 23.07 -16.09
CA ILE A 224 1.63 21.83 -15.57
C ILE A 224 2.56 20.62 -15.78
N ILE A 225 3.31 20.61 -16.88
CA ILE A 225 4.29 19.55 -17.17
C ILE A 225 5.43 19.51 -16.14
N GLU A 226 5.83 20.65 -15.57
CA GLU A 226 6.86 20.72 -14.52
C GLU A 226 6.37 20.18 -13.18
N LEU A 227 5.05 20.06 -13.00
CA LEU A 227 4.38 19.57 -11.80
C LEU A 227 3.98 18.09 -11.90
N GLN A 228 4.18 17.45 -13.06
CA GLN A 228 3.84 16.04 -13.29
C GLN A 228 4.51 15.08 -12.28
N PHE A 229 5.68 15.44 -11.77
CA PHE A 229 6.42 14.65 -10.79
C PHE A 229 5.63 14.40 -9.49
N LEU A 230 4.69 15.27 -9.12
CA LEU A 230 3.84 15.10 -7.93
C LEU A 230 2.92 13.88 -8.08
N TYR A 231 2.31 13.73 -9.26
CA TYR A 231 1.49 12.55 -9.58
C TYR A 231 2.33 11.29 -9.63
N ASP A 232 3.51 11.36 -10.26
CA ASP A 232 4.40 10.20 -10.39
C ASP A 232 4.89 9.73 -9.01
N ALA A 233 5.26 10.67 -8.14
CA ALA A 233 5.65 10.40 -6.76
C ALA A 233 4.50 9.77 -5.97
N LEU A 234 3.28 10.29 -6.06
CA LEU A 234 2.13 9.76 -5.34
C LEU A 234 1.71 8.36 -5.86
N ARG A 235 1.76 8.14 -7.17
CA ARG A 235 1.56 6.81 -7.78
C ARG A 235 2.61 5.82 -7.33
N GLN A 236 3.86 6.26 -7.19
CA GLN A 236 4.94 5.44 -6.64
C GLN A 236 4.67 5.07 -5.18
N VAL A 237 4.23 6.01 -4.34
CA VAL A 237 3.79 5.71 -2.96
C VAL A 237 2.66 4.68 -2.96
N ARG A 238 1.61 4.88 -3.77
CA ARG A 238 0.48 3.93 -3.89
C ARG A 238 0.96 2.53 -4.26
N ALA A 239 1.84 2.40 -5.24
CA ALA A 239 2.41 1.13 -5.66
C ALA A 239 3.22 0.46 -4.54
N CYS A 240 4.04 1.24 -3.81
CA CYS A 240 4.81 0.73 -2.68
C CYS A 240 3.94 0.28 -1.52
N ARG A 241 2.91 1.06 -1.15
CA ARG A 241 1.94 0.69 -0.10
C ARG A 241 1.20 -0.60 -0.45
N ARG A 242 0.79 -0.79 -1.72
CA ARG A 242 0.20 -2.05 -2.20
C ARG A 242 1.13 -3.22 -1.94
N VAL A 243 2.39 -3.14 -2.38
CA VAL A 243 3.36 -4.22 -2.20
C VAL A 243 3.67 -4.43 -0.72
N LEU A 244 3.93 -3.37 0.06
CA LEU A 244 4.18 -3.44 1.50
C LEU A 244 3.03 -4.12 2.25
N LYS A 245 1.78 -3.80 1.94
CA LYS A 245 0.60 -4.51 2.47
C LYS A 245 0.76 -6.03 2.33
N TRP A 246 1.06 -6.50 1.12
CA TRP A 246 1.21 -7.92 0.83
C TRP A 246 2.53 -8.53 1.31
N THR A 247 3.57 -7.73 1.54
CA THR A 247 4.82 -8.21 2.18
C THR A 247 4.56 -8.66 3.62
N TYR A 248 3.66 -8.01 4.37
CA TYR A 248 3.31 -8.47 5.72
C TYR A 248 2.53 -9.79 5.71
N VAL A 249 1.65 -10.01 4.72
CA VAL A 249 1.01 -11.32 4.56
C VAL A 249 2.04 -12.40 4.24
N TYR A 250 2.97 -12.11 3.32
CA TYR A 250 4.08 -13.00 2.99
C TYR A 250 4.94 -13.32 4.22
N GLY A 251 5.41 -12.30 4.95
CA GLY A 251 6.25 -12.45 6.13
C GLY A 251 5.56 -13.18 7.30
N TYR A 252 4.25 -13.07 7.44
CA TYR A 252 3.49 -13.79 8.47
C TYR A 252 3.61 -15.32 8.32
N TYR A 253 3.54 -15.81 7.07
CA TYR A 253 3.65 -17.23 6.73
C TYR A 253 5.09 -17.69 6.47
N LEU A 254 6.06 -16.77 6.44
CA LEU A 254 7.46 -17.11 6.23
C LEU A 254 8.10 -17.69 7.50
N GLU A 255 8.73 -18.86 7.35
CA GLU A 255 9.48 -19.53 8.40
C GLU A 255 10.78 -18.78 8.73
N ASP A 256 11.31 -18.97 9.94
CA ASP A 256 12.52 -18.27 10.36
C ASP A 256 13.74 -18.85 9.64
N SER A 257 14.37 -18.02 8.81
CA SER A 257 15.49 -18.42 7.96
C SER A 257 16.41 -17.24 7.62
N LYS A 258 17.55 -17.47 6.97
CA LYS A 258 18.43 -16.38 6.51
C LYS A 258 17.76 -15.54 5.43
N GLU A 259 16.94 -16.18 4.61
CA GLU A 259 16.12 -15.56 3.57
C GLU A 259 15.09 -14.62 4.19
N LYS A 260 14.49 -15.00 5.32
CA LYS A 260 13.61 -14.11 6.08
C LYS A 260 14.32 -12.86 6.60
N ASN A 261 15.54 -12.99 7.11
CA ASN A 261 16.31 -11.83 7.57
C ASN A 261 16.60 -10.85 6.41
N LEU A 262 16.94 -11.37 5.23
CA LEU A 262 17.14 -10.55 4.03
C LEU A 262 15.82 -9.88 3.60
N PHE A 263 14.73 -10.64 3.58
CA PHE A 263 13.39 -10.13 3.28
C PHE A 263 12.99 -8.99 4.22
N GLU A 264 13.14 -9.17 5.54
CA GLU A 264 12.80 -8.16 6.55
C GLU A 264 13.67 -6.91 6.40
N TYR A 265 14.94 -7.06 6.00
CA TYR A 265 15.81 -5.93 5.67
C TYR A 265 15.34 -5.15 4.42
N LEU A 266 14.94 -5.86 3.35
CA LEU A 266 14.42 -5.23 2.13
C LEU A 266 13.07 -4.55 2.37
N GLN A 267 12.17 -5.21 3.11
CA GLN A 267 10.88 -4.68 3.51
C GLN A 267 11.06 -3.37 4.28
N LYS A 268 11.97 -3.37 5.27
CA LYS A 268 12.32 -2.17 6.05
C LYS A 268 12.76 -1.01 5.16
N ASN A 269 13.69 -1.25 4.24
CA ASN A 269 14.20 -0.19 3.36
C ASN A 269 13.09 0.39 2.48
N LEU A 270 12.22 -0.46 1.93
CA LEU A 270 11.09 0.00 1.14
C LEU A 270 10.12 0.83 1.99
N GLU A 271 9.82 0.39 3.20
CA GLU A 271 8.90 1.09 4.11
C GLU A 271 9.45 2.48 4.51
N GLU A 272 10.72 2.56 4.89
CA GLU A 272 11.41 3.82 5.23
C GLU A 272 11.35 4.82 4.07
N LYS A 273 11.67 4.39 2.84
CA LYS A 273 11.67 5.29 1.68
C LYS A 273 10.26 5.68 1.24
N THR A 274 9.30 4.77 1.38
CA THR A 274 7.88 5.05 1.09
C THR A 274 7.33 6.09 2.05
N ASP A 275 7.59 5.95 3.35
CA ASP A 275 7.15 6.91 4.36
C ASP A 275 7.79 8.30 4.18
N ALA A 276 9.10 8.34 3.89
CA ALA A 276 9.79 9.60 3.63
C ALA A 276 9.24 10.33 2.40
N LEU A 277 8.97 9.59 1.30
CA LEU A 277 8.37 10.15 0.11
C LEU A 277 6.93 10.64 0.39
N HIS A 278 6.14 9.85 1.12
CA HIS A 278 4.75 10.21 1.44
C HIS A 278 4.68 11.43 2.36
N GLU A 279 5.53 11.50 3.39
CA GLU A 279 5.64 12.67 4.27
C GLU A 279 5.96 13.95 3.51
N MET A 280 6.93 13.89 2.60
CA MET A 280 7.36 15.06 1.85
C MET A 280 6.25 15.57 0.91
N LEU A 281 5.38 14.68 0.40
CA LEU A 281 4.19 15.06 -0.36
C LEU A 281 3.04 15.59 0.52
N GLU A 282 2.82 15.03 1.70
CA GLU A 282 1.71 15.40 2.59
C GLU A 282 1.97 16.66 3.40
N LYS A 283 3.21 16.84 3.89
CA LYS A 283 3.54 17.86 4.88
C LYS A 283 4.50 18.91 4.33
N ASP A 284 5.61 18.48 3.75
CA ASP A 284 6.66 19.43 3.38
C ASP A 284 6.25 20.26 2.16
N PHE A 285 5.53 19.65 1.21
CA PHE A 285 4.93 20.38 0.09
C PHE A 285 4.04 21.54 0.59
N ASP A 286 3.12 21.27 1.51
CA ASP A 286 2.20 22.29 2.02
C ASP A 286 2.92 23.38 2.82
N LYS A 287 3.91 23.01 3.63
CA LYS A 287 4.74 23.98 4.36
C LYS A 287 5.58 24.89 3.44
N ILE A 288 6.02 24.37 2.30
CA ILE A 288 6.88 25.12 1.37
C ILE A 288 6.05 26.09 0.52
N PHE A 289 4.88 25.65 0.04
CA PHE A 289 4.12 26.40 -0.98
C PHE A 289 2.84 27.06 -0.47
N PHE A 290 2.26 26.62 0.65
CA PHE A 290 0.94 27.09 1.11
C PHE A 290 0.91 27.64 2.54
N ASP A 291 1.99 27.52 3.32
CA ASP A 291 2.07 28.11 4.68
C ASP A 291 2.31 29.63 4.64
N GLN A 292 1.50 30.38 5.40
CA GLN A 292 1.49 31.84 5.42
C GLN A 292 2.78 32.48 5.97
N GLU A 293 3.55 31.76 6.80
CA GLU A 293 4.86 32.22 7.32
C GLU A 293 5.97 32.15 6.26
N ASN A 294 5.78 31.34 5.22
CA ASN A 294 6.76 31.09 4.16
C ASN A 294 6.43 31.83 2.86
N GLN A 295 5.55 32.85 2.88
CA GLN A 295 5.07 33.58 1.70
C GLN A 295 6.17 33.78 0.65
N LEU A 296 6.19 32.87 -0.30
CA LEU A 296 7.02 32.96 -1.47
C LEU A 296 6.43 34.11 -2.27
N THR A 297 7.19 35.20 -2.43
CA THR A 297 6.80 36.23 -3.38
C THR A 297 6.72 35.57 -4.75
N SER A 298 5.51 35.55 -5.31
CA SER A 298 5.19 35.00 -6.63
C SER A 298 6.18 35.51 -7.67
N GLY A 299 6.81 34.59 -8.42
CA GLY A 299 7.79 34.94 -9.44
C GLY A 299 9.20 35.28 -8.94
N SER A 300 9.51 35.17 -7.63
CA SER A 300 10.88 35.39 -7.15
C SER A 300 11.82 34.23 -7.53
N ALA A 301 13.11 34.56 -7.70
CA ALA A 301 14.16 33.57 -7.93
C ALA A 301 14.28 32.56 -6.77
N GLU A 302 13.94 32.99 -5.54
CA GLU A 302 13.97 32.13 -4.35
C GLU A 302 12.83 31.10 -4.37
N ALA A 303 11.62 31.48 -4.81
CA ALA A 303 10.50 30.55 -5.00
C ALA A 303 10.82 29.46 -6.01
N HIS A 304 11.38 29.87 -7.15
CA HIS A 304 11.82 28.94 -8.19
C HIS A 304 12.92 28.01 -7.71
N LYS A 305 13.90 28.52 -6.95
CA LYS A 305 14.97 27.71 -6.40
C LYS A 305 14.44 26.66 -5.42
N LYS A 306 13.61 27.06 -4.45
CA LYS A 306 12.97 26.13 -3.50
C LYS A 306 12.13 25.08 -4.21
N PHE A 307 11.41 25.48 -5.26
CA PHE A 307 10.67 24.54 -6.10
C PHE A 307 11.57 23.52 -6.79
N MET A 308 12.65 23.97 -7.43
CA MET A 308 13.59 23.07 -8.11
C MET A 308 14.28 22.12 -7.14
N ASP A 309 14.67 22.60 -5.95
CA ASP A 309 15.26 21.78 -4.89
C ASP A 309 14.27 20.71 -4.40
N PHE A 310 13.00 21.09 -4.18
CA PHE A 310 11.93 20.16 -3.82
C PHE A 310 11.69 19.13 -4.93
N ARG A 311 11.51 19.57 -6.18
CA ARG A 311 11.28 18.70 -7.34
C ARG A 311 12.40 17.68 -7.51
N MET A 312 13.66 18.13 -7.40
CA MET A 312 14.82 17.25 -7.51
C MET A 312 14.83 16.20 -6.40
N THR A 313 14.57 16.64 -5.16
CA THR A 313 14.49 15.76 -3.99
C THR A 313 13.37 14.73 -4.16
N ALA A 314 12.16 15.19 -4.54
CA ALA A 314 11.00 14.34 -4.76
C ALA A 314 11.21 13.30 -5.85
N THR A 315 11.78 13.72 -6.98
CA THR A 315 12.11 12.83 -8.10
C THR A 315 13.15 11.79 -7.68
N ASN A 316 14.17 12.19 -6.91
CA ASN A 316 15.19 11.28 -6.39
C ASN A 316 14.58 10.25 -5.44
N PHE A 317 13.77 10.66 -4.47
CA PHE A 317 13.09 9.73 -3.56
C PHE A 317 12.14 8.79 -4.32
N THR A 318 11.42 9.30 -5.31
CA THR A 318 10.55 8.48 -6.19
C THR A 318 11.36 7.37 -6.87
N ASN A 319 12.47 7.73 -7.52
CA ASN A 319 13.34 6.78 -8.20
C ASN A 319 13.99 5.77 -7.24
N VAL A 320 14.45 6.21 -6.07
CA VAL A 320 15.04 5.34 -5.05
C VAL A 320 14.00 4.36 -4.51
N THR A 321 12.80 4.82 -4.22
CA THR A 321 11.70 3.98 -3.72
C THR A 321 11.30 2.95 -4.78
N GLN A 322 11.25 3.35 -6.05
CA GLN A 322 11.00 2.44 -7.17
C GLN A 322 12.08 1.35 -7.27
N LYS A 323 13.37 1.68 -7.08
CA LYS A 323 14.45 0.69 -7.06
C LYS A 323 14.28 -0.34 -5.95
N PHE A 324 13.96 0.09 -4.73
CA PHE A 324 13.68 -0.85 -3.63
C PHE A 324 12.42 -1.69 -3.87
N LEU A 325 11.40 -1.12 -4.50
CA LEU A 325 10.19 -1.84 -4.91
C LEU A 325 10.52 -2.94 -5.92
N ILE A 326 11.31 -2.63 -6.95
CA ILE A 326 11.74 -3.61 -7.94
C ILE A 326 12.63 -4.66 -7.30
N GLN A 327 13.53 -4.25 -6.40
CA GLN A 327 14.42 -5.17 -5.69
C GLN A 327 13.62 -6.18 -4.86
N ILE A 328 12.68 -5.75 -4.03
CA ILE A 328 11.87 -6.67 -3.23
C ILE A 328 11.03 -7.58 -4.12
N LEU A 329 10.51 -7.08 -5.25
CA LEU A 329 9.72 -7.88 -6.18
C LEU A 329 10.57 -8.87 -6.98
N ASN A 330 11.84 -8.58 -7.26
CA ASN A 330 12.74 -9.47 -7.98
C ASN A 330 13.34 -10.53 -7.04
N ASP A 331 13.84 -10.10 -5.88
CA ASP A 331 14.49 -10.98 -4.90
C ASP A 331 13.48 -11.94 -4.26
N LEU A 332 12.18 -11.57 -4.21
CA LEU A 332 11.08 -12.45 -3.80
C LEU A 332 10.33 -13.06 -4.99
N GLY A 333 10.40 -12.45 -6.18
CA GLY A 333 9.70 -12.91 -7.39
C GLY A 333 10.44 -13.98 -8.17
N SER A 334 11.72 -14.20 -7.87
CA SER A 334 12.40 -15.45 -8.23
C SER A 334 11.77 -16.68 -7.57
N ASP A 335 10.80 -16.50 -6.65
CA ASP A 335 10.22 -17.56 -5.83
C ASP A 335 8.93 -18.22 -6.27
N ILE A 336 8.95 -18.60 -7.54
CA ILE A 336 8.65 -19.99 -7.91
C ILE A 336 9.97 -20.84 -7.82
N GLY A 337 11.00 -20.45 -7.03
CA GLY A 337 12.41 -20.77 -7.34
C GLY A 337 13.59 -20.35 -6.42
N LEU A 338 13.46 -20.19 -5.09
CA LEU A 338 14.57 -20.24 -4.10
C LEU A 338 14.37 -21.48 -3.22
N GLY A 339 13.14 -22.00 -3.13
CA GLY A 339 12.90 -23.37 -2.63
C GLY A 339 13.49 -24.48 -3.52
N GLN A 340 13.77 -24.24 -4.81
CA GLN A 340 14.32 -25.24 -5.73
C GLN A 340 15.84 -25.18 -5.92
N ARG A 341 16.52 -24.08 -5.59
CA ARG A 341 17.97 -23.96 -5.81
C ARG A 341 18.82 -24.69 -4.77
N LEU A 342 18.22 -25.14 -3.66
CA LEU A 342 18.92 -25.88 -2.61
C LEU A 342 18.59 -27.38 -2.58
N SER A 343 17.62 -27.84 -3.37
CA SER A 343 17.32 -29.28 -3.50
C SER A 343 18.09 -29.99 -4.61
N SER A 344 18.85 -29.26 -5.44
CA SER A 344 19.62 -29.82 -6.56
C SER A 344 21.13 -29.91 -6.32
N SER A 345 21.62 -29.68 -5.09
CA SER A 345 23.05 -29.80 -4.75
C SER A 345 23.35 -30.87 -3.69
N SER A 346 22.53 -31.92 -3.61
CA SER A 346 22.82 -33.11 -2.79
C SER A 346 22.47 -34.37 -3.56
N SER A 347 23.18 -34.59 -4.66
CA SER A 347 23.23 -35.85 -5.40
C SER A 347 24.49 -35.84 -6.27
N MET A 348 25.65 -36.03 -5.64
CA MET A 348 26.84 -36.71 -6.18
C MET A 348 27.78 -37.02 -5.03
#